data_AF-A0A536XYJ8-F1
#
_entry.id   AF-A0A536XYJ8-F1
#
_cell.length_a   1.000
_cell.length_b   1.000
_cell.length_c   1.000
_cell.angle_alpha   90.00
_cell.angle_beta   90.00
_cell.angle_gamma   90.00
#
_symmetry.space_group_name_H-M   'P 1'
#
loop_
_entity.id
_entity.type
_entity.pdbx_description
1 polymer ?
#
loop_
_entity_poly.entity_id
_entity_poly.type
_entity_poly.pdbx_seq_one_letter_code
_entity_poly.pdbx_strand_id
1 'polypeptide(L)' 'MAALAPDPLAFRALEHAGWQSAARHYDEAFGSLTRQAVDPLLDSAEVRPGVRTLDVASGPGYAAAAAAARGAQ' A
#
# COMPACT_ATOMS: atom_id res chain seq x y z
N MET A 1 -27.07 -23.74 -8.47
CA MET A 1 -26.83 -22.56 -9.31
C MET A 1 -25.48 -21.98 -8.92
N ALA A 2 -24.42 -22.24 -9.70
CA ALA A 2 -23.11 -21.64 -9.43
C ALA A 2 -23.23 -20.12 -9.58
N ALA A 3 -22.82 -19.36 -8.56
CA ALA A 3 -22.73 -17.91 -8.68
C ALA A 3 -21.74 -17.59 -9.82
N LEU A 4 -22.16 -16.78 -10.80
CA LEU A 4 -21.21 -16.24 -11.78
C LEU A 4 -20.22 -15.37 -11.02
N ALA A 5 -18.93 -15.68 -11.16
CA ALA A 5 -17.88 -14.80 -10.69
C ALA A 5 -18.03 -13.41 -11.34
N PRO A 6 -17.75 -12.32 -10.60
CA PRO A 6 -17.80 -10.97 -11.17
C PRO A 6 -16.84 -10.85 -12.36
N ASP A 7 -17.24 -10.08 -13.37
CA ASP A 7 -16.39 -9.79 -14.54
C ASP A 7 -15.07 -9.13 -14.07
N PRO A 8 -13.91 -9.76 -14.31
CA PRO A 8 -12.62 -9.24 -13.86
C PRO A 8 -12.28 -7.85 -14.43
N LEU A 9 -12.75 -7.52 -15.64
CA LEU A 9 -12.49 -6.22 -16.25
C LEU A 9 -13.35 -5.13 -15.61
N ALA A 10 -14.63 -5.41 -15.39
CA ALA A 10 -15.52 -4.51 -14.67
C ALA A 10 -15.03 -4.27 -13.23
N PHE A 11 -14.58 -5.31 -12.53
CA PHE A 11 -14.03 -5.18 -11.19
C PHE A 11 -12.76 -4.32 -11.16
N ARG A 12 -11.82 -4.55 -12.10
CA ARG A 12 -10.61 -3.73 -12.21
C ARG A 12 -10.94 -2.26 -12.46
N ALA A 13 -11.91 -1.97 -13.33
CA ALA A 13 -12.33 -0.60 -13.62
C ALA A 13 -12.94 0.08 -12.40
N LEU A 14 -13.78 -0.64 -11.65
CA LEU A 14 -14.39 -0.18 -10.40
C LEU A 14 -13.33 0.18 -9.35
N GLU A 15 -12.42 -0.75 -9.05
CA GLU A 15 -11.35 -0.55 -8.06
C GLU A 15 -10.43 0.62 -8.47
N HIS A 16 -10.01 0.67 -9.73
CA HIS A 16 -9.16 1.76 -10.21
C HIS A 16 -9.85 3.12 -10.05
N ALA A 17 -11.11 3.25 -10.45
CA ALA A 17 -11.86 4.50 -10.29
C ALA A 17 -12.01 4.89 -8.81
N GLY A 18 -12.27 3.92 -7.93
CA GLY A 18 -12.37 4.13 -6.48
C GLY A 18 -11.06 4.68 -5.89
N TRP A 19 -9.93 4.04 -6.19
CA TRP A 19 -8.63 4.48 -5.71
C TRP A 19 -8.21 5.84 -6.27
N GLN A 20 -8.51 6.14 -7.54
CA GLN A 20 -8.26 7.47 -8.11
C GLN A 20 -9.04 8.57 -7.38
N SER A 21 -10.28 8.30 -6.98
CA SER A 21 -11.08 9.24 -6.20
C SER A 21 -10.58 9.41 -4.76
N ALA A 22 -10.15 8.32 -4.13
CA ALA A 22 -9.71 8.29 -2.74
C ALA A 22 -8.32 8.91 -2.53
N ALA A 23 -7.40 8.74 -3.49
CA ALA A 23 -5.97 9.04 -3.34
C ALA A 23 -5.69 10.42 -2.74
N ARG A 24 -6.38 11.47 -3.21
CA ARG A 24 -6.14 12.86 -2.77
C ARG A 24 -6.45 13.12 -1.30
N HIS A 25 -7.36 12.36 -0.68
CA HIS A 25 -7.75 12.56 0.73
C HIS A 25 -7.21 11.46 1.65
N TYR A 26 -6.46 10.50 1.10
CA TYR A 26 -6.07 9.31 1.84
C TYR A 26 -5.21 9.67 3.05
N ASP A 27 -4.30 10.63 2.89
CA ASP A 27 -3.43 11.08 3.99
C ASP A 27 -4.22 11.69 5.16
N GLU A 28 -5.19 12.55 4.84
CA GLU A 28 -6.04 13.21 5.84
C GLU A 28 -6.98 12.22 6.54
N ALA A 29 -7.57 11.29 5.79
CA ALA A 29 -8.55 10.35 6.32
C ALA A 29 -7.91 9.16 7.06
N PHE A 30 -6.81 8.62 6.53
CA PHE A 30 -6.22 7.36 6.99
C PHE A 30 -4.72 7.41 7.23
N GLY A 31 -4.00 8.46 6.79
CA GLY A 31 -2.54 8.52 6.89
C GLY A 31 -2.01 8.32 8.31
N SER A 32 -2.67 8.93 9.31
CA SER A 32 -2.30 8.74 10.73
C SER A 32 -2.49 7.30 11.21
N LEU A 33 -3.53 6.61 10.74
CA LEU A 33 -3.77 5.20 11.08
C LEU A 33 -2.77 4.30 10.36
N THR A 34 -2.58 4.50 9.05
CA THR A 34 -1.67 3.69 8.22
C THR A 34 -0.24 3.72 8.73
N ARG A 35 0.28 4.88 9.13
CA ARG A 35 1.65 5.03 9.64
C ARG A 35 1.92 4.21 10.91
N GLN A 36 0.92 3.99 11.77
CA GLN A 36 1.09 3.21 13.01
C GLN A 36 1.51 1.76 12.74
N ALA A 37 1.17 1.21 11.57
CA ALA A 37 1.52 -0.15 11.18
C ALA A 37 2.89 -0.25 10.48
N VAL A 38 3.47 0.88 10.04
CA VAL A 38 4.67 0.87 9.16
C VAL A 38 5.89 0.30 9.88
N ASP A 39 6.24 0.81 11.06
CA ASP A 39 7.44 0.34 11.75
C ASP A 39 7.35 -1.15 12.17
N PRO A 40 6.25 -1.62 12.80
CA PRO A 40 6.11 -3.04 13.11
C PRO A 40 6.14 -3.95 11.89
N LEU A 41 5.60 -3.51 10.75
CA LEU A 41 5.66 -4.25 9.49
C LEU A 41 7.10 -4.39 9.00
N LEU A 42 7.86 -3.29 8.98
CA LEU A 42 9.25 -3.28 8.52
C LEU A 42 10.17 -4.08 9.46
N ASP A 43 9.92 -4.04 10.77
CA ASP A 43 10.62 -4.87 11.75
C ASP A 43 10.35 -6.37 11.49
N SER A 44 9.08 -6.72 11.27
CA SER A 44 8.67 -8.11 11.00
C SER A 44 9.21 -8.65 9.67
N ALA A 45 9.38 -7.78 8.68
CA ALA A 45 9.99 -8.10 7.39
C ALA A 45 11.53 -8.04 7.41
N GLU A 46 12.14 -7.78 8.57
CA GLU A 46 13.59 -7.63 8.76
C GLU A 46 14.23 -6.60 7.80
N VAL A 47 13.52 -5.51 7.53
CA VAL A 47 14.00 -4.44 6.66
C VAL A 47 15.13 -3.69 7.36
N ARG A 48 16.33 -3.81 6.79
CA ARG A 48 17.59 -3.31 7.33
C ARG A 48 18.52 -2.82 6.21
N PRO A 49 19.64 -2.14 6.52
CA PRO A 49 20.56 -1.65 5.51
C PRO A 49 21.00 -2.72 4.51
N GLY A 50 20.97 -2.40 3.22
CA GLY A 50 21.40 -3.29 2.14
C GLY A 50 20.38 -4.34 1.70
N VAL A 51 19.21 -4.42 2.33
CA VAL A 51 18.09 -5.23 1.83
C VAL A 51 17.43 -4.50 0.65
N ARG A 52 17.10 -5.25 -0.41
CA ARG A 52 16.28 -4.74 -1.52
C ARG A 52 14.80 -4.95 -1.24
N THR A 53 13.98 -3.91 -1.37
CA THR A 53 12.54 -3.96 -1.08
C THR A 53 11.69 -3.56 -2.29
N LEU A 54 10.46 -4.07 -2.35
CA LEU A 54 9.44 -3.65 -3.32
C LEU A 54 8.15 -3.34 -2.56
N ASP A 55 7.73 -2.07 -2.59
CA ASP A 55 6.47 -1.61 -2.01
C ASP A 55 5.35 -1.65 -3.06
N VAL A 56 4.50 -2.68 -3.00
CA VAL A 56 3.39 -2.90 -3.94
C VAL A 56 2.14 -2.20 -3.42
N ALA A 57 1.46 -1.47 -4.32
CA ALA A 57 0.36 -0.56 -3.95
C ALA A 57 0.81 0.55 -2.98
N SER A 58 1.97 1.14 -3.28
CA SER A 58 2.73 2.06 -2.43
C SER A 58 1.96 3.33 -2.04
N GLY A 59 0.92 3.70 -2.79
CA GLY A 59 0.09 4.87 -2.50
C GLY A 59 0.94 6.14 -2.30
N PRO A 60 0.71 6.91 -1.21
CA PRO A 60 1.54 8.06 -0.86
C PRO A 60 3.00 7.75 -0.46
N GLY A 61 3.38 6.47 -0.33
CA GLY A 61 4.76 6.03 -0.15
C GLY A 61 5.25 5.94 1.29
N TYR A 62 4.38 5.83 2.29
CA TYR A 62 4.81 5.82 3.70
C TYR A 62 5.78 4.68 4.04
N ALA A 63 5.45 3.45 3.60
CA ALA A 63 6.26 2.27 3.89
C ALA A 63 7.57 2.31 3.10
N ALA A 64 7.53 2.61 1.80
CA ALA A 64 8.73 2.84 0.99
C ALA A 64 9.67 3.90 1.59
N ALA A 65 9.14 5.05 2.03
CA ALA A 65 9.95 6.11 2.63
C ALA A 65 10.60 5.67 3.96
N ALA A 66 9.86 4.96 4.81
CA ALA A 66 10.41 4.42 6.06
C ALA A 66 11.45 3.32 5.81
N ALA A 67 11.24 2.45 4.82
CA ALA A 67 12.24 1.44 4.41
C ALA A 67 13.53 2.11 3.90
N ALA A 68 13.41 3.14 3.05
CA ALA A 68 14.55 3.91 2.58
C ALA A 68 15.29 4.61 3.73
N ALA A 69 14.57 5.16 4.71
CA ALA A 69 15.16 5.76 5.92
C ALA A 69 15.95 4.74 6.77
N ARG A 70 15.63 3.45 6.67
CA ARG A 70 16.39 2.33 7.29
C ARG A 70 17.57 1.85 6.45
N GLY A 71 17.84 2.47 5.30
CA GLY A 71 18.94 2.10 4.40
C GLY A 71 18.64 0.90 3.48
N ALA A 72 17.37 0.52 3.34
CA ALA A 72 16.95 -0.41 2.30
C ALA A 72 16.88 0.30 0.93
N GLN A 73 16.99 -0.46 -0.17
CA GLN A 73 16.96 0.05 -1.55
C GLN A 73 15.85 -0.55 -2.39
#